data_AF-A0A517VMT2-F1
#
_entry.id   AF-A0A517VMT2-F1
#
_cell.length_a   1.000
_cell.length_b   1.000
_cell.length_c   1.000
_cell.angle_alpha   90.00
_cell.angle_beta   90.00
_cell.angle_gamma   90.00
#
_symmetry.space_group_name_H-M   'P 1'
#
loop_
_entity.id
_entity.type
_entity.pdbx_description
1 polymer ?
#
loop_
_entity_poly.entity_id
_entity_poly.type
_entity_poly.pdbx_seq_one_letter_code
_entity_poly.pdbx_strand_id
1 'polypeptide(L)'
;MSKELDSTISLAKELRLRSWARTHYVSADQRKETWNPVVLEEMKIKDQEMSESEENSMNVRVSSMFVPLAPAVNRRLDEAHVEVSAPHILKMQDVAARRREHLVEDLMAE
;
A
#
# COMPACT_ATOMS: atom_id res chain seq x y z
N MET A 1 11.42 -30.09 26.84
CA MET A 1 12.71 -29.62 26.29
C MET A 1 12.89 -30.16 24.87
N SER A 2 12.04 -29.75 23.92
CA SER A 2 11.97 -30.41 22.59
C SER A 2 12.34 -29.50 21.43
N LYS A 3 12.87 -28.29 21.71
CA LYS A 3 13.01 -27.21 20.72
C LYS A 3 14.33 -27.22 19.94
N GLU A 4 15.24 -28.15 20.24
CA GLU A 4 16.62 -28.12 19.74
C GLU A 4 16.87 -28.96 18.48
N LEU A 5 15.90 -29.75 18.00
CA LEU A 5 16.11 -30.69 16.90
C LEU A 5 15.93 -30.08 15.48
N ASP A 6 15.36 -28.87 15.35
CA ASP A 6 15.08 -28.26 14.03
C ASP A 6 16.18 -27.32 13.51
N SER A 7 17.29 -27.18 14.24
CA SER A 7 18.41 -26.28 13.89
C SER A 7 19.18 -26.67 12.63
N THR A 8 18.83 -27.78 11.97
CA THR A 8 19.48 -28.26 10.73
C THR A 8 18.68 -27.95 9.47
N ILE A 9 17.43 -27.45 9.59
CA ILE A 9 16.64 -27.00 8.46
C ILE A 9 17.05 -25.56 8.14
N SER A 10 17.64 -25.36 6.97
CA SER A 10 17.90 -24.01 6.45
C SER A 10 16.63 -23.17 6.48
N LEU A 11 16.72 -21.93 6.95
CA LEU A 11 15.61 -20.96 7.04
C LEU A 11 14.74 -20.92 5.77
N ALA A 12 15.34 -21.02 4.58
CA ALA A 12 14.61 -21.04 3.32
C ALA A 12 13.66 -22.26 3.18
N LYS A 13 14.07 -23.43 3.67
CA LYS A 13 13.25 -24.64 3.71
C LYS A 13 12.11 -24.51 4.72
N GLU A 14 12.39 -23.96 5.90
CA GLU A 14 11.36 -23.68 6.92
C GLU A 14 10.28 -22.75 6.38
N LEU A 15 10.67 -21.61 5.79
CA LEU A 15 9.73 -20.65 5.20
C LEU A 15 8.88 -21.26 4.08
N ARG A 16 9.48 -22.13 3.26
CA ARG A 16 8.74 -22.85 2.22
C ARG A 16 7.73 -23.84 2.81
N LEU A 17 8.10 -24.56 3.87
CA LEU A 17 7.19 -25.47 4.57
C LEU A 17 6.03 -24.72 5.22
N ARG A 18 6.29 -23.58 5.87
CA ARG A 18 5.24 -22.70 6.40
C ARG A 18 4.30 -22.21 5.31
N SER A 19 4.86 -21.71 4.20
CA SER A 19 4.05 -21.25 3.06
C SER A 19 3.16 -22.35 2.49
N TRP A 20 3.71 -23.57 2.37
CA TRP A 20 2.95 -24.75 1.95
C TRP A 20 1.84 -25.08 2.95
N ALA A 21 2.14 -25.08 4.25
CA ALA A 21 1.17 -25.35 5.30
C ALA A 21 -0.01 -24.36 5.27
N ARG A 22 0.27 -23.05 5.12
CA ARG A 22 -0.81 -22.04 5.02
C ARG A 22 -1.71 -22.26 3.81
N THR A 23 -1.16 -22.74 2.69
CA THR A 23 -1.90 -23.00 1.45
C THR A 23 -2.70 -24.30 1.51
N HIS A 24 -2.14 -25.35 2.12
CA HIS A 24 -2.72 -26.69 2.20
C HIS A 24 -3.26 -27.02 3.59
N TYR A 25 -3.99 -26.08 4.17
CA TYR A 25 -4.49 -26.21 5.53
C TYR A 25 -5.50 -27.35 5.69
N VAL A 26 -5.37 -28.08 6.80
CA VAL A 26 -6.29 -29.15 7.21
C VAL A 26 -6.63 -29.04 8.70
N SER A 27 -7.83 -29.49 9.07
CA SER A 27 -8.29 -29.53 10.46
C SER A 27 -7.50 -30.53 11.30
N ALA A 28 -7.54 -30.39 12.63
CA ALA A 28 -6.77 -31.22 13.56
C ALA A 28 -6.98 -32.73 13.35
N ASP A 29 -8.20 -33.16 13.02
CA ASP A 29 -8.57 -34.57 12.84
C ASP A 29 -7.92 -35.22 11.61
N GLN A 30 -7.51 -34.41 10.64
CA GLN A 30 -6.90 -34.87 9.39
C GLN A 30 -5.37 -34.83 9.42
N ARG A 31 -4.78 -34.33 10.52
CA ARG A 31 -3.32 -34.20 10.65
C ARG A 31 -2.72 -35.54 11.02
N LYS A 32 -1.63 -35.90 10.34
CA LYS A 32 -0.82 -37.05 10.72
C LYS A 32 0.34 -36.56 11.59
N GLU A 33 0.56 -37.21 12.73
CA GLU A 33 1.66 -36.90 13.64
C GLU A 33 3.04 -37.12 12.98
N THR A 34 3.09 -37.90 11.89
CA THR A 34 4.28 -38.15 11.08
C THR A 34 4.69 -36.97 10.19
N TRP A 35 3.93 -35.87 10.18
CA TRP A 35 4.26 -34.68 9.38
C TRP A 35 5.40 -33.88 10.00
N ASN A 36 5.98 -32.99 9.19
CA ASN A 36 7.06 -32.13 9.65
C ASN A 36 6.56 -31.20 10.79
N PRO A 37 7.34 -31.04 11.88
CA PRO A 37 6.95 -30.23 13.02
C PRO A 37 6.64 -28.77 12.66
N VAL A 38 7.38 -28.18 11.70
CA VAL A 38 7.15 -26.81 11.21
C VAL A 38 5.76 -26.68 10.57
N VAL A 39 5.33 -27.70 9.83
CA VAL A 39 3.99 -27.73 9.22
C VAL A 39 2.94 -27.84 10.32
N LEU A 40 3.12 -28.74 11.30
CA LEU A 40 2.17 -28.92 12.39
C LEU A 40 2.04 -27.67 13.27
N GLU A 41 3.14 -26.98 13.53
CA GLU A 41 3.16 -25.71 14.26
C GLU A 41 2.44 -24.61 13.48
N GLU A 42 2.73 -24.43 12.20
CA GLU A 42 2.06 -23.43 11.35
C GLU A 42 0.55 -23.68 11.25
N MET A 43 0.13 -24.94 11.15
CA MET A 43 -1.31 -25.27 11.12
C MET A 43 -2.00 -24.94 12.45
N LYS A 44 -1.33 -25.14 13.58
CA LYS A 44 -1.86 -24.74 14.91
C LYS A 44 -1.95 -23.23 15.04
N ILE A 45 -0.94 -22.49 14.55
CA ILE A 45 -0.99 -21.02 14.50
C ILE A 45 -2.19 -20.57 13.68
N LYS A 46 -2.43 -21.18 12.51
CA LYS A 46 -3.58 -20.87 11.66
C LYS A 46 -4.92 -21.23 12.32
N ASP A 47 -5.01 -22.32 13.09
CA ASP A 47 -6.21 -22.62 13.88
C ASP A 47 -6.53 -21.49 14.86
N GLN A 48 -5.50 -21.03 15.56
CA GLN A 48 -5.61 -19.96 16.54
C GLN A 48 -5.99 -18.63 15.89
N GLU A 49 -5.37 -18.27 14.76
CA GLU A 49 -5.76 -17.09 13.98
C GLU A 49 -7.26 -17.15 13.59
N MET A 50 -7.75 -18.34 13.24
CA MET A 50 -9.16 -18.53 12.85
C MET A 50 -10.10 -18.38 14.04
N SER A 51 -9.80 -19.01 15.18
CA SER A 51 -10.59 -18.84 16.41
C SER A 51 -10.58 -17.39 16.90
N GLU A 52 -9.42 -16.74 16.88
CA GLU A 52 -9.29 -15.33 17.22
C GLU A 52 -10.09 -14.46 16.27
N SER A 53 -10.11 -14.76 14.96
CA SER A 53 -10.92 -14.01 14.00
C SER A 53 -12.43 -14.17 14.23
N GLU A 54 -12.88 -15.33 14.69
CA GLU A 54 -14.28 -15.60 15.04
C GLU A 54 -14.67 -14.88 16.35
N GLU A 55 -13.83 -14.96 17.37
CA GLU A 55 -14.02 -14.25 18.65
C GLU A 55 -13.97 -12.73 18.45
N ASN A 56 -13.04 -12.26 17.62
CA ASN A 56 -12.93 -10.86 17.25
C ASN A 56 -14.11 -10.45 16.36
N SER A 57 -14.68 -11.32 15.51
CA SER A 57 -15.91 -11.03 14.77
C SER A 57 -17.14 -10.86 15.68
N MET A 58 -17.15 -11.50 16.85
CA MET A 58 -18.20 -11.31 17.86
C MET A 58 -17.94 -10.10 18.76
N ASN A 59 -16.67 -9.73 19.01
CA ASN A 59 -16.28 -8.58 19.84
C ASN A 59 -15.95 -7.26 19.08
N VAL A 60 -15.74 -7.29 17.75
CA VAL A 60 -15.38 -6.14 16.88
C VAL A 60 -16.54 -5.67 16.01
N ARG A 61 -17.78 -6.00 16.39
CA ARG A 61 -18.96 -5.52 15.66
C ARG A 61 -19.25 -4.03 15.79
N VAL A 62 -18.39 -3.18 16.36
CA VAL A 62 -18.67 -1.73 16.39
C VAL A 62 -17.50 -0.79 16.04
N SER A 63 -16.22 -1.19 16.13
CA SER A 63 -15.13 -0.18 16.10
C SER A 63 -14.07 -0.29 14.99
N SER A 64 -13.80 -1.45 14.36
CA SER A 64 -12.64 -1.55 13.43
C SER A 64 -12.96 -1.70 11.93
N MET A 65 -14.23 -1.80 11.54
CA MET A 65 -14.65 -1.83 10.13
C MET A 65 -15.35 -0.53 9.69
N PHE A 66 -15.59 0.39 10.62
CA PHE A 66 -16.10 1.72 10.28
C PHE A 66 -14.91 2.66 10.07
N VAL A 67 -14.53 2.85 8.81
CA VAL A 67 -13.73 4.00 8.39
C VAL A 67 -14.72 5.16 8.25
N PRO A 68 -14.71 6.16 9.15
CA PRO A 68 -15.54 7.34 8.93
C PRO A 68 -15.12 7.96 7.61
N LEU A 69 -16.07 8.05 6.67
CA LEU A 69 -15.89 8.86 5.47
C LEU A 69 -15.40 10.23 5.96
N ALA A 70 -14.25 10.68 5.46
CA ALA A 70 -13.66 11.95 5.85
C ALA A 70 -14.78 13.01 5.86
N PRO A 71 -14.88 13.84 6.92
CA PRO A 71 -15.96 14.80 7.04
C PRO A 71 -16.11 15.53 5.71
N ALA A 72 -17.32 15.51 5.14
CA ALA A 72 -17.57 16.00 3.78
C ALA A 72 -17.22 17.48 3.59
N VAL A 73 -16.94 18.20 4.69
CA VAL A 73 -16.62 19.61 4.68
C VAL A 73 -15.39 19.88 5.55
N ASN A 74 -14.24 19.94 4.89
CA ASN A 74 -13.20 20.91 5.23
C ASN A 74 -13.04 21.84 4.03
N ARG A 75 -14.09 22.60 3.68
CA ARG A 75 -13.97 23.65 2.65
C ARG A 75 -13.29 24.86 3.29
N ARG A 76 -11.97 24.88 3.26
CA ARG A 76 -11.25 26.16 3.36
C ARG A 76 -11.30 26.77 1.96
N LEU A 77 -12.28 27.63 1.73
CA LEU A 77 -12.36 28.44 0.53
C LEU A 77 -11.39 29.62 0.72
N ASP A 78 -10.19 29.48 0.17
CA ASP A 78 -9.28 30.62 0.07
C ASP A 78 -9.87 31.63 -0.93
N GLU A 79 -9.65 32.92 -0.68
CA GLU A 79 -10.15 34.00 -1.53
C GLU A 79 -9.65 33.83 -2.98
N ALA A 80 -10.36 34.43 -3.95
CA ALA A 80 -9.93 34.39 -5.34
C ALA A 80 -8.46 34.82 -5.42
N HIS A 81 -7.63 33.99 -6.07
CA HIS A 81 -6.21 34.24 -6.15
C HIS A 81 -6.00 35.60 -6.84
N VAL A 82 -5.27 36.51 -6.20
CA VAL A 82 -4.81 37.74 -6.86
C VAL A 82 -4.10 37.33 -8.15
N GLU A 83 -4.45 37.96 -9.28
CA GLU A 83 -3.77 37.70 -10.54
C GLU A 83 -2.29 38.08 -10.40
N VAL A 84 -1.46 37.06 -10.17
CA VAL A 84 -0.01 37.24 -10.08
C VAL A 84 0.51 37.48 -11.49
N SER A 85 1.35 38.50 -11.64
CA SER A 85 2.01 38.81 -12.90
C SER A 85 2.70 37.57 -13.48
N ALA A 86 2.55 37.36 -14.79
CA ALA A 86 3.06 36.18 -15.49
C ALA A 86 4.53 35.86 -15.14
N PRO A 87 4.90 34.57 -15.07
CA PRO A 87 6.27 34.16 -14.77
C PRO A 87 7.27 34.74 -15.78
N HIS A 88 8.50 34.99 -15.31
CA HIS A 88 9.55 35.65 -16.09
C HIS A 88 9.83 34.93 -17.43
N ILE A 89 9.72 33.60 -17.45
CA ILE A 89 9.90 32.77 -18.65
C ILE A 89 8.93 33.14 -19.78
N LEU A 90 7.67 33.48 -19.46
CA LEU A 90 6.69 33.88 -20.47
C LEU A 90 6.91 35.33 -20.93
N LYS A 91 7.42 36.20 -20.03
CA LYS A 91 7.76 37.59 -20.37
C LYS A 91 8.91 37.68 -21.39
N MET A 92 9.88 36.76 -21.33
CA MET A 92 10.98 36.71 -22.31
C MET A 92 10.52 36.31 -23.71
N GLN A 93 9.49 35.45 -23.80
CA GLN A 93 8.91 35.04 -25.08
C GLN A 93 8.18 36.20 -25.76
N ASP A 94 7.55 37.09 -24.99
CA ASP A 94 6.91 38.31 -25.50
C ASP A 94 7.95 39.30 -26.06
N VAL A 95 9.09 39.50 -25.37
CA VAL A 95 10.18 40.34 -25.92
C VAL A 95 10.74 39.75 -27.23
N ALA A 96 10.93 38.44 -27.30
CA ALA A 96 11.39 37.78 -28.51
C ALA A 96 10.34 37.80 -29.65
N ALA A 97 9.05 37.81 -29.31
CA ALA A 97 7.95 37.95 -30.26
C ALA A 97 7.88 39.36 -30.83
N ARG A 98 7.91 40.40 -29.98
CA ARG A 98 7.95 41.82 -30.40
C ARG A 98 9.14 42.12 -31.28
N ARG A 99 10.31 41.55 -30.98
CA ARG A 99 11.53 41.73 -31.79
C ARG A 99 11.41 41.08 -33.18
N ARG A 100 10.62 40.01 -33.30
CA ARG A 100 10.32 39.35 -34.59
C ARG A 100 9.31 40.15 -35.40
N GLU A 101 8.27 40.70 -34.77
CA GLU A 101 7.28 41.54 -35.45
C GLU A 101 7.93 42.80 -36.05
N HIS A 102 8.78 43.48 -35.27
CA HIS A 102 9.52 44.65 -35.75
C HIS A 102 10.43 44.34 -36.95
N LEU A 103 11.10 43.18 -36.92
CA LEU A 103 12.00 42.76 -37.99
C LEU A 103 11.22 42.36 -39.27
N VAL A 104 10.01 41.82 -39.13
CA VAL A 104 9.12 41.54 -40.25
C VAL A 104 8.57 42.83 -40.84
N GLU A 105 8.18 43.82 -40.02
CA GLU A 105 7.76 45.13 -40.52
C GLU A 105 8.88 45.83 -41.30
N ASP A 106 10.11 45.83 -40.78
CA ASP A 106 11.27 46.44 -41.46
C ASP A 106 11.60 45.74 -42.79
N LEU A 107 11.44 44.40 -42.89
CA LEU A 107 11.65 43.63 -44.12
C LEU A 107 10.53 43.79 -45.16
N MET A 108 9.32 44.13 -44.73
CA MET A 108 8.15 44.34 -45.60
C MET A 108 8.02 45.80 -46.06
N ALA A 109 8.83 46.70 -45.50
CA ALA A 109 8.88 48.13 -45.82
C ALA A 109 9.95 48.50 -46.87
N GLU A 110 10.66 47.51 -47.43
CA GLU A 110 11.66 47.66 -48.51
C GLU A 110 11.12 47.23 -49.89
#